data_AF-A0A7S1FLG4-F1
#
_entry.id   AF-A0A7S1FLG4-F1
#
_cell.length_a   1.000
_cell.length_b   1.000
_cell.length_c   1.000
_cell.angle_alpha   90.00
_cell.angle_beta   90.00
_cell.angle_gamma   90.00
#
_symmetry.space_group_name_H-M   'P 1'
#
loop_
_entity.id
_entity.type
_entity.pdbx_description
1 polymer ?
#
loop_
_entity_poly.entity_id
_entity_poly.type
_entity_poly.pdbx_seq_one_letter_code
_entity_poly.pdbx_strand_id
1 'polypeptide(L)'
;VQSPPHDLTELTHLNEPGVVDGLRRRYADRYIYTYCGPILMCCNPFADVSGLYTSEVRDLYVRFGEGGGAGGGHGRPPPPPHPYAVADDAYRNMMTAVAERTFSPHATNVNTDQCILVSGESGSGKTVTTKIILGYLASLSRRRMKQRSGQVGGSVVSDTTTFGNHDGPDTPSQRRNTSPLKSPPLQIHQTRPRGRSPDVTVSHSKPRRWSRSTVRQGIEQQVMRSNPILESFGNARTIRNDNSSRFGKFVEVTFHAPSGVLVGSRVETYLLEKVRLITQGPGERNYHIFYELLAGL
;
A
#
# COMPACT_ATOMS: atom_id res chain seq x y z
N VAL A 1 24.53 20.85 8.43
CA VAL A 1 23.64 20.15 9.39
C VAL A 1 23.34 18.77 8.82
N GLN A 2 23.56 17.69 9.58
CA GLN A 2 23.32 16.32 9.13
C GLN A 2 21.83 16.10 8.81
N SER A 3 21.54 15.34 7.75
CA SER A 3 20.16 14.96 7.42
C SER A 3 19.55 14.17 8.58
N PRO A 4 18.30 14.45 8.99
CA PRO A 4 17.65 13.71 10.06
C PRO A 4 17.55 12.21 9.73
N PRO A 5 17.77 11.31 10.71
CA PRO A 5 17.80 9.88 10.48
C PRO A 5 16.44 9.35 9.99
N HIS A 6 16.44 8.13 9.44
CA HIS A 6 15.21 7.45 9.03
C HIS A 6 14.44 6.90 10.24
N ASP A 7 15.15 6.57 11.32
CA ASP A 7 14.60 6.19 12.62
C ASP A 7 14.99 7.23 13.67
N LEU A 8 14.01 7.82 14.35
CA LEU A 8 14.25 8.84 15.37
C LEU A 8 14.93 8.28 16.63
N THR A 9 14.96 6.96 16.82
CA THR A 9 15.73 6.34 17.90
C THR A 9 17.25 6.50 17.73
N GLU A 10 17.71 6.86 16.53
CA GLU A 10 19.12 7.14 16.22
C GLU A 10 19.54 8.59 16.55
N LEU A 11 18.62 9.42 17.06
CA LEU A 11 18.94 10.79 17.46
C LEU A 11 19.92 10.80 18.65
N THR A 12 20.96 11.64 18.57
CA THR A 12 21.91 11.86 19.67
C THR A 12 21.20 12.31 20.95
N HIS A 13 20.17 13.13 20.81
CA HIS A 13 19.31 13.57 21.89
C HIS A 13 17.86 13.15 21.61
N LEU A 14 17.46 12.03 22.20
CA LEU A 14 16.09 11.53 22.14
C LEU A 14 15.22 12.24 23.19
N ASN A 15 14.82 13.47 22.87
CA ASN A 15 13.89 14.28 23.66
C ASN A 15 12.83 14.91 22.74
N GLU A 16 11.77 15.46 23.32
CA GLU A 16 10.66 16.06 22.55
C GLU A 16 11.15 17.11 21.52
N PRO A 17 12.03 18.08 21.86
CA PRO A 17 12.57 19.01 20.87
C PRO A 17 13.31 18.33 19.71
N GLY A 18 14.13 17.31 20.00
CA GLY A 18 14.87 16.56 18.99
C GLY A 18 13.96 15.77 18.05
N VAL A 19 12.92 15.13 18.60
CA VAL A 19 11.89 14.42 17.83
C VAL A 19 11.13 15.37 16.92
N VAL A 20 10.62 16.49 17.48
CA VAL A 20 9.86 17.50 16.72
C VAL A 20 10.70 18.11 15.61
N ASP A 21 11.95 18.48 15.90
CA ASP A 21 12.85 19.05 14.90
C ASP A 21 13.26 18.03 13.83
N GLY A 22 13.49 16.77 14.21
CA GLY A 22 13.73 15.67 13.27
C GLY A 22 12.56 15.48 12.30
N LEU A 23 11.34 15.39 12.81
CA LEU A 23 10.12 15.29 11.99
C LEU A 23 9.93 16.52 11.11
N ARG A 24 10.12 17.72 11.65
CA ARG A 24 9.97 18.99 10.91
C ARG A 24 10.94 19.06 9.73
N ARG A 25 12.21 18.69 9.92
CA ARG A 25 13.22 18.68 8.85
C ARG A 25 12.89 17.63 7.79
N ARG A 26 12.54 16.41 8.20
CA ARG A 26 12.12 15.34 7.27
C ARG A 26 10.92 15.76 6.43
N TYR A 27 9.91 16.36 7.08
CA TYR A 27 8.72 16.86 6.42
C TYR A 27 9.02 17.99 5.42
N ALA A 28 9.93 18.92 5.77
CA ALA A 28 10.39 19.97 4.86
C ALA A 28 11.05 19.38 3.60
N ASP A 29 11.77 18.28 3.75
CA ASP A 29 12.39 17.51 2.65
C ASP A 29 11.42 16.52 1.97
N ARG A 30 10.11 16.61 2.26
CA ARG A 30 9.03 15.75 1.72
C ARG A 30 9.10 14.27 2.12
N TYR A 31 9.89 13.93 3.13
CA TYR A 31 9.84 12.62 3.77
C TYR A 31 8.73 12.60 4.84
N ILE A 32 7.55 12.16 4.45
CA ILE A 32 6.37 12.12 5.33
C ILE A 32 6.35 10.93 6.29
N TYR A 33 7.16 9.91 6.02
CA TYR A 33 7.27 8.69 6.81
C TYR A 33 8.60 8.63 7.55
N THR A 34 8.54 8.28 8.82
CA THR A 34 9.70 8.20 9.72
C THR A 34 9.49 7.08 10.73
N TYR A 35 10.51 6.26 10.99
CA TYR A 35 10.45 5.27 12.05
C TYR A 35 10.69 5.92 13.42
N CYS A 36 10.11 5.31 14.44
CA CYS A 36 10.40 5.53 15.83
C CYS A 36 10.44 4.15 16.48
N GLY A 37 11.55 3.43 16.27
CA GLY A 37 11.65 2.00 16.55
C GLY A 37 10.59 1.21 15.76
N PRO A 38 9.76 0.37 16.40
CA PRO A 38 8.77 -0.46 15.72
C PRO A 38 7.58 0.34 15.16
N ILE A 39 7.45 1.62 15.49
CA ILE A 39 6.33 2.47 15.09
C ILE A 39 6.69 3.26 13.83
N LEU A 40 5.78 3.26 12.85
CA LEU A 40 5.87 4.15 11.68
C LEU A 40 5.06 5.42 11.92
N MET A 41 5.74 6.56 12.01
CA MET A 41 5.12 7.88 12.07
C MET A 41 4.82 8.39 10.66
N CYS A 42 3.68 9.07 10.51
CA CYS A 42 3.23 9.70 9.27
C CYS A 42 2.82 11.16 9.53
N CYS A 43 3.42 12.09 8.79
CA CYS A 43 2.99 13.48 8.75
C CYS A 43 2.18 13.71 7.46
N ASN A 44 0.87 13.95 7.58
CA ASN A 44 0.01 14.13 6.40
C ASN A 44 0.51 15.29 5.51
N PRO A 45 0.88 15.05 4.24
CA PRO A 45 1.40 16.09 3.35
C PRO A 45 0.34 17.10 2.88
N PHE A 46 -0.95 16.79 3.00
CA PHE A 46 -2.06 17.53 2.38
C PHE A 46 -1.88 17.80 0.88
N ALA A 47 -1.03 17.02 0.22
CA ALA A 47 -0.67 17.13 -1.17
C ALA A 47 -0.27 15.75 -1.70
N ASP A 48 -0.37 15.57 -3.01
CA ASP A 48 0.20 14.39 -3.64
C ASP A 48 1.73 14.44 -3.54
N VAL A 49 2.31 13.31 -3.13
CA VAL A 49 3.76 13.13 -3.06
C VAL A 49 4.16 12.23 -4.23
N SER A 50 4.43 12.87 -5.37
CA SER A 50 4.72 12.19 -6.63
C SER A 50 5.82 11.15 -6.45
N GLY A 51 5.59 9.96 -7.02
CA GLY A 51 6.54 8.85 -6.97
C GLY A 51 6.42 7.93 -5.75
N LEU A 52 5.77 8.35 -4.65
CA LEU A 52 5.82 7.63 -3.37
C LEU A 52 5.08 6.28 -3.37
N TYR A 53 3.96 6.17 -4.10
CA TYR A 53 3.10 4.97 -4.10
C TYR A 53 3.06 4.24 -5.45
N THR A 54 4.11 4.42 -6.25
CA THR A 54 4.24 3.82 -7.58
C THR A 54 4.44 2.30 -7.52
N SER A 55 4.23 1.62 -8.65
CA SER A 55 4.54 0.19 -8.79
C SER A 55 6.02 -0.09 -8.52
N GLU A 56 6.89 0.80 -8.93
CA GLU A 56 8.34 0.64 -8.82
C GLU A 56 8.78 0.68 -7.35
N VAL A 57 8.22 1.63 -6.58
CA VAL A 57 8.43 1.69 -5.13
C VAL A 57 7.84 0.46 -4.45
N ARG A 58 6.63 0.04 -4.83
CA ARG A 58 6.05 -1.20 -4.29
C ARG A 58 6.95 -2.41 -4.51
N ASP A 59 7.44 -2.57 -5.73
CA ASP A 59 8.30 -3.67 -6.15
C ASP A 59 9.68 -3.63 -5.48
N LEU A 60 10.15 -2.44 -5.05
CA LEU A 60 11.33 -2.31 -4.21
C LEU A 60 11.15 -3.01 -2.87
N TYR A 61 10.06 -2.74 -2.14
CA TYR A 61 9.80 -3.37 -0.83
C TYR A 61 9.59 -4.87 -0.97
N VAL A 62 8.83 -5.31 -1.98
CA VAL A 62 8.62 -6.75 -2.21
C VAL A 62 9.94 -7.48 -2.40
N ARG A 63 10.82 -6.97 -3.29
CA ARG A 63 12.13 -7.57 -3.56
C ARG A 63 13.06 -7.53 -2.35
N PHE A 64 13.01 -6.44 -1.57
CA PHE A 64 13.83 -6.30 -0.38
C PHE A 64 13.51 -7.42 0.62
N GLY A 65 12.24 -7.60 0.96
CA GLY A 65 11.90 -8.62 1.94
C GLY A 65 11.86 -10.05 1.37
N GLU A 66 11.66 -10.26 0.06
CA GLU A 66 11.92 -11.57 -0.59
C GLU A 66 13.39 -11.99 -0.43
N GLY A 67 14.31 -11.02 -0.43
CA GLY A 67 15.73 -11.23 -0.20
C GLY A 67 16.14 -11.45 1.25
N GLY A 68 15.19 -11.63 2.19
CA GLY A 68 15.47 -11.80 3.62
C GLY A 68 15.46 -10.51 4.44
N GLY A 69 15.07 -9.37 3.85
CA GLY A 69 15.00 -8.08 4.54
C GLY A 69 16.37 -7.61 5.05
N ALA A 70 16.40 -6.95 6.20
CA ALA A 70 17.64 -6.45 6.81
C ALA A 70 18.59 -7.58 7.27
N GLY A 71 18.09 -8.80 7.48
CA GLY A 71 18.87 -10.00 7.78
C GLY A 71 19.27 -10.80 6.54
N GLY A 72 18.85 -10.38 5.35
CA GLY A 72 19.16 -11.03 4.09
C GLY A 72 20.62 -10.78 3.69
N GLY A 73 21.41 -11.85 3.52
CA GLY A 73 22.85 -11.82 3.22
C GLY A 73 23.29 -11.14 1.91
N HIS A 74 22.41 -10.34 1.30
CA HIS A 74 22.67 -9.57 0.09
C HIS A 74 23.26 -8.17 0.34
N GLY A 75 23.45 -7.76 1.61
CA GLY A 75 24.10 -6.49 1.97
C GLY A 75 23.41 -5.24 1.41
N ARG A 76 22.13 -5.35 1.05
CA ARG A 76 21.36 -4.21 0.53
C ARG A 76 20.89 -3.34 1.69
N PRO A 77 21.07 -2.01 1.61
CA PRO A 77 20.54 -1.12 2.64
C PRO A 77 19.01 -1.23 2.68
N PRO A 78 18.39 -1.11 3.86
CA PRO A 78 16.95 -1.11 3.97
C PRO A 78 16.33 0.05 3.18
N PRO A 79 15.18 -0.17 2.52
CA PRO A 79 14.44 0.92 1.90
C PRO A 79 13.97 1.94 2.95
N PRO A 80 13.63 3.18 2.56
CA PRO A 80 13.22 4.21 3.51
C PRO A 80 11.94 3.83 4.28
N PRO A 81 11.59 4.56 5.36
CA PRO A 81 10.36 4.31 6.11
C PRO A 81 9.12 4.43 5.21
N HIS A 82 8.25 3.42 5.24
CA HIS A 82 7.05 3.39 4.39
C HIS A 82 6.01 2.37 4.89
N PRO A 83 4.70 2.58 4.66
CA PRO A 83 3.65 1.61 5.01
C PRO A 83 3.81 0.25 4.35
N TYR A 84 4.51 0.21 3.21
CA TYR A 84 4.84 -1.05 2.52
C TYR A 84 5.71 -1.92 3.40
N ALA A 85 6.78 -1.41 4.02
CA ALA A 85 7.60 -2.19 4.93
C ALA A 85 6.78 -2.77 6.10
N VAL A 86 5.94 -1.95 6.74
CA VAL A 86 5.08 -2.43 7.84
C VAL A 86 4.15 -3.56 7.40
N ALA A 87 3.53 -3.43 6.23
CA ALA A 87 2.65 -4.47 5.68
C ALA A 87 3.42 -5.74 5.28
N ASP A 88 4.62 -5.56 4.76
CA ASP A 88 5.53 -6.61 4.28
C ASP A 88 6.10 -7.44 5.44
N ASP A 89 6.50 -6.77 6.52
CA ASP A 89 6.97 -7.39 7.76
C ASP A 89 5.84 -8.17 8.43
N ALA A 90 4.65 -7.56 8.56
CA ALA A 90 3.47 -8.26 9.09
C ALA A 90 3.15 -9.52 8.27
N TYR A 91 3.09 -9.40 6.95
CA TYR A 91 2.81 -10.56 6.09
C TYR A 91 3.87 -11.66 6.23
N ARG A 92 5.16 -11.32 6.26
CA ARG A 92 6.21 -12.34 6.38
C ARG A 92 6.28 -12.95 7.76
N ASN A 93 6.09 -12.18 8.82
CA ASN A 93 6.02 -12.71 10.18
C ASN A 93 4.87 -13.72 10.32
N MET A 94 3.70 -13.41 9.74
CA MET A 94 2.59 -14.37 9.63
C MET A 94 3.03 -15.65 8.90
N MET A 95 3.66 -15.51 7.72
CA MET A 95 4.06 -16.68 6.93
C MET A 95 5.16 -17.53 7.60
N THR A 96 6.09 -16.90 8.31
CA THR A 96 7.12 -17.58 9.11
C THR A 96 6.46 -18.36 10.25
N ALA A 97 5.57 -17.73 11.02
CA ALA A 97 4.83 -18.39 12.08
C ALA A 97 3.95 -19.54 11.55
N VAL A 98 3.33 -19.38 10.38
CA VAL A 98 2.58 -20.46 9.71
C VAL A 98 3.48 -21.62 9.34
N ALA A 99 4.68 -21.35 8.83
CA ALA A 99 5.65 -22.40 8.50
C ALA A 99 6.09 -23.14 9.77
N GLU A 100 6.46 -22.42 10.82
CA GLU A 100 6.84 -22.98 12.13
C GLU A 100 5.75 -23.88 12.72
N ARG A 101 4.49 -23.43 12.68
CA ARG A 101 3.34 -24.21 13.14
C ARG A 101 3.08 -25.46 12.27
N THR A 102 3.40 -25.39 10.98
CA THR A 102 3.28 -26.54 10.07
C THR A 102 4.34 -27.59 10.38
N PHE A 103 5.57 -27.18 10.71
CA PHE A 103 6.66 -28.09 11.10
C PHE A 103 6.49 -28.63 12.53
N SER A 104 5.93 -27.84 13.44
CA SER A 104 5.70 -28.23 14.83
C SER A 104 4.23 -28.02 15.23
N PRO A 105 3.33 -28.97 14.86
CA PRO A 105 1.89 -28.81 15.07
C PRO A 105 1.48 -28.81 16.55
N HIS A 106 2.34 -29.33 17.44
CA HIS A 106 2.12 -29.36 18.89
C HIS A 106 2.62 -28.10 19.61
N ALA A 107 3.24 -27.15 18.90
CA ALA A 107 3.67 -25.89 19.50
C ALA A 107 2.45 -25.02 19.82
N THR A 108 2.10 -24.90 21.10
CA THR A 108 0.93 -24.17 21.57
C THR A 108 1.10 -22.64 21.56
N ASN A 109 2.34 -22.15 21.44
CA ASN A 109 2.67 -20.72 21.61
C ASN A 109 2.94 -19.98 20.29
N VAL A 110 2.63 -20.58 19.12
CA VAL A 110 2.84 -19.93 17.82
C VAL A 110 1.57 -19.22 17.37
N ASN A 111 1.52 -17.89 17.57
CA ASN A 111 0.45 -17.05 17.03
C ASN A 111 0.78 -16.65 15.59
N THR A 112 -0.08 -17.03 14.65
CA THR A 112 0.07 -16.70 13.24
C THR A 112 -0.51 -15.34 12.88
N ASP A 113 -1.51 -14.86 13.64
CA ASP A 113 -2.31 -13.71 13.26
C ASP A 113 -1.58 -12.40 13.55
N GLN A 114 -1.74 -11.43 12.64
CA GLN A 114 -1.05 -10.14 12.71
C GLN A 114 -2.07 -9.01 12.69
N CYS A 115 -1.76 -7.92 13.39
CA CYS A 115 -2.60 -6.73 13.44
C CYS A 115 -1.77 -5.48 13.13
N ILE A 116 -2.27 -4.66 12.20
CA ILE A 116 -1.70 -3.34 11.91
C ILE A 116 -2.70 -2.28 12.41
N LEU A 117 -2.33 -1.57 13.45
CA LEU A 117 -3.13 -0.47 14.01
C LEU A 117 -2.73 0.86 13.38
N VAL A 118 -3.69 1.54 12.75
CA VAL A 118 -3.50 2.89 12.18
C VAL A 118 -4.24 3.91 13.04
N SER A 119 -3.49 4.69 13.83
CA SER A 119 -4.04 5.66 14.78
C SER A 119 -3.74 7.12 14.38
N GLY A 120 -4.35 8.06 15.12
CA GLY A 120 -4.14 9.50 14.94
C GLY A 120 -5.45 10.29 14.92
N GLU A 121 -5.33 11.62 15.00
CA GLU A 121 -6.48 12.54 15.00
C GLU A 121 -7.29 12.51 13.70
N SER A 122 -8.49 13.11 13.71
CA SER A 122 -9.27 13.27 12.48
C SER A 122 -8.46 14.07 11.44
N GLY A 123 -8.41 13.57 10.20
CA GLY A 123 -7.63 14.17 9.12
C GLY A 123 -6.16 13.76 9.06
N SER A 124 -5.65 12.92 9.98
CA SER A 124 -4.24 12.48 9.98
C SER A 124 -3.85 11.53 8.84
N GLY A 125 -4.81 11.05 8.03
CA GLY A 125 -4.55 10.15 6.90
C GLY A 125 -4.77 8.66 7.17
N LYS A 126 -5.36 8.27 8.33
CA LYS A 126 -5.62 6.86 8.69
C LYS A 126 -6.21 6.03 7.55
N THR A 127 -7.35 6.47 7.01
CA THR A 127 -8.09 5.79 5.94
C THR A 127 -7.27 5.60 4.67
N VAL A 128 -6.44 6.59 4.32
CA VAL A 128 -5.57 6.54 3.14
C VAL A 128 -4.45 5.52 3.36
N THR A 129 -3.79 5.57 4.52
CA THR A 129 -2.76 4.61 4.90
C THR A 129 -3.29 3.17 4.91
N THR A 130 -4.49 2.94 5.44
CA THR A 130 -5.14 1.62 5.40
C THR A 130 -5.33 1.11 3.97
N LYS A 131 -5.80 1.96 3.04
CA LYS A 131 -5.92 1.60 1.61
C LYS A 131 -4.58 1.23 0.98
N ILE A 132 -3.52 1.96 1.32
CA ILE A 132 -2.16 1.71 0.83
C ILE A 132 -1.66 0.34 1.31
N ILE A 133 -1.84 0.02 2.58
CA ILE A 133 -1.49 -1.27 3.19
C ILE A 133 -2.25 -2.42 2.51
N LEU A 134 -3.58 -2.30 2.37
CA LEU A 134 -4.41 -3.32 1.73
C LEU A 134 -4.00 -3.54 0.26
N GLY A 135 -3.72 -2.47 -0.48
CA GLY A 135 -3.23 -2.57 -1.85
C GLY A 135 -1.88 -3.26 -1.97
N TYR A 136 -1.00 -3.06 -0.97
CA TYR A 136 0.29 -3.75 -0.88
C TYR A 136 0.12 -5.25 -0.65
N LEU A 137 -0.64 -5.65 0.37
CA LEU A 137 -0.92 -7.06 0.69
C LEU A 137 -1.56 -7.80 -0.50
N ALA A 138 -2.49 -7.14 -1.20
CA ALA A 138 -3.07 -7.66 -2.43
C ALA A 138 -2.03 -7.89 -3.54
N SER A 139 -1.01 -7.03 -3.64
CA SER A 139 0.06 -7.20 -4.62
C SER A 139 0.93 -8.42 -4.33
N LEU A 140 1.23 -8.70 -3.05
CA LEU A 140 1.96 -9.90 -2.62
C LEU A 140 1.21 -11.17 -2.99
N SER A 141 -0.11 -11.21 -2.71
CA SER A 141 -0.97 -12.34 -3.08
C SER A 141 -0.96 -12.61 -4.60
N ARG A 142 -1.11 -11.57 -5.43
CA ARG A 142 -1.09 -11.71 -6.90
C ARG A 142 0.25 -12.23 -7.42
N ARG A 143 1.37 -11.82 -6.82
CA ARG A 143 2.71 -12.33 -7.17
C ARG A 143 2.83 -13.83 -6.85
N ARG A 144 2.37 -14.27 -5.66
CA ARG A 144 2.33 -15.69 -5.28
C ARG A 144 1.46 -16.53 -6.23
N MET A 145 0.30 -16.02 -6.65
CA MET A 145 -0.54 -16.71 -7.64
C MET A 145 0.19 -16.89 -8.98
N LYS A 146 0.87 -15.86 -9.49
CA LYS A 146 1.61 -15.91 -10.77
C LYS A 146 2.77 -16.90 -10.75
N GLN A 147 3.54 -16.93 -9.66
CA GLN A 147 4.64 -17.89 -9.48
C GLN A 147 4.12 -19.35 -9.56
N ARG A 148 2.97 -19.62 -8.96
CA ARG A 148 2.35 -20.96 -9.01
C ARG A 148 1.81 -21.32 -10.39
N SER A 149 1.15 -20.39 -11.09
CA SER A 149 0.65 -20.65 -12.46
C SER A 149 1.78 -20.88 -13.47
N GLY A 150 2.93 -20.22 -13.28
CA GLY A 150 4.12 -20.43 -14.11
C GLY A 150 4.81 -21.79 -13.89
N GLN A 151 4.63 -22.40 -12.70
CA GLN A 151 5.28 -23.67 -12.34
C GLN A 151 4.49 -24.90 -12.81
N VAL A 152 3.19 -24.78 -13.10
CA VAL A 152 2.33 -25.88 -13.58
C VAL A 152 2.34 -26.00 -15.12
N GLY A 153 2.85 -25.01 -15.86
CA GLY A 153 2.87 -25.00 -17.33
C GLY A 153 4.17 -25.50 -17.98
N GLY A 154 5.15 -25.97 -17.21
CA GLY A 154 6.49 -26.31 -17.71
C GLY A 154 6.91 -27.75 -17.42
N SER A 155 6.20 -28.73 -17.96
CA SER A 155 6.66 -30.12 -18.07
C SER A 155 5.91 -30.82 -19.20
N VAL A 156 6.22 -30.45 -20.43
CA VAL A 156 6.13 -31.36 -21.57
C VAL A 156 7.54 -31.44 -22.13
N VAL A 157 8.23 -32.50 -21.72
CA VAL A 157 9.48 -32.95 -22.34
C VAL A 157 9.08 -33.51 -23.71
N SER A 158 9.43 -32.81 -24.77
CA SER A 158 9.49 -33.40 -26.11
C SER A 158 10.93 -33.80 -26.37
N ASP A 159 11.22 -35.08 -26.12
CA ASP A 159 12.41 -35.73 -26.63
C ASP A 159 12.42 -35.63 -28.16
N THR A 160 13.43 -34.96 -28.72
CA THR A 160 13.87 -35.26 -30.09
C THR A 160 15.38 -35.10 -30.15
N THR A 161 16.03 -36.25 -30.07
CA THR A 161 17.44 -36.50 -30.33
C THR A 161 17.78 -36.09 -31.77
N THR A 162 18.76 -35.23 -31.98
CA THR A 162 19.61 -35.24 -33.18
C THR A 162 20.98 -34.63 -32.85
N PHE A 163 22.02 -35.37 -33.23
CA PHE A 163 23.44 -35.16 -32.98
C PHE A 163 24.06 -34.02 -33.83
N GLY A 164 25.12 -33.39 -33.31
CA GLY A 164 26.34 -33.14 -34.11
C GLY A 164 26.94 -31.72 -34.15
N ASN A 165 28.05 -31.57 -33.42
CA ASN A 165 29.31 -30.86 -33.74
C ASN A 165 29.51 -29.34 -33.54
N HIS A 166 30.45 -29.05 -32.61
CA HIS A 166 31.68 -28.23 -32.72
C HIS A 166 31.62 -26.87 -33.45
N ASP A 167 31.83 -25.76 -32.72
CA ASP A 167 33.14 -25.10 -32.51
C ASP A 167 32.99 -23.78 -31.72
N GLY A 168 33.98 -23.42 -30.90
CA GLY A 168 34.11 -22.09 -30.26
C GLY A 168 34.51 -20.99 -31.27
N PRO A 169 34.85 -19.75 -30.85
CA PRO A 169 35.37 -19.35 -29.54
C PRO A 169 34.88 -17.96 -29.01
N ASP A 170 35.51 -17.54 -27.91
CA ASP A 170 35.82 -16.18 -27.48
C ASP A 170 34.83 -15.32 -26.67
N THR A 171 35.34 -14.98 -25.49
CA THR A 171 34.88 -13.96 -24.54
C THR A 171 35.36 -12.58 -24.99
N PRO A 172 34.63 -11.52 -24.61
CA PRO A 172 35.33 -10.39 -24.00
C PRO A 172 34.67 -9.87 -22.74
N SER A 173 35.52 -9.63 -21.76
CA SER A 173 35.29 -8.87 -20.53
C SER A 173 34.76 -7.46 -20.80
N GLN A 174 33.61 -7.11 -20.23
CA GLN A 174 33.20 -5.71 -20.06
C GLN A 174 33.03 -5.35 -18.58
N ARG A 175 33.88 -4.39 -18.17
CA ARG A 175 33.88 -3.69 -16.89
C ARG A 175 32.51 -3.06 -16.62
N ARG A 176 31.87 -3.42 -15.51
CA ARG A 176 30.70 -2.68 -14.98
C ARG A 176 31.20 -1.52 -14.12
N ASN A 177 31.10 -0.31 -14.64
CA ASN A 177 31.16 0.91 -13.85
C ASN A 177 29.94 0.95 -12.91
N THR A 178 30.17 0.82 -11.60
CA THR A 178 29.17 1.10 -10.56
C THR A 178 29.34 2.53 -10.08
N SER A 179 28.48 3.43 -10.54
CA SER A 179 28.27 4.73 -9.89
C SER A 179 26.90 4.72 -9.18
N PRO A 180 26.80 5.17 -7.92
CA PRO A 180 25.53 5.19 -7.20
C PRO A 180 24.59 6.26 -7.80
N LEU A 181 23.34 5.85 -8.08
CA LEU A 181 22.27 6.74 -8.51
C LEU A 181 22.01 7.79 -7.40
N LYS A 182 22.45 9.03 -7.63
CA LYS A 182 21.93 10.20 -6.92
C LYS A 182 20.61 10.59 -7.59
N SER A 183 19.51 10.49 -6.87
CA SER A 183 18.20 10.96 -7.32
C SER A 183 18.13 12.49 -7.28
N PRO A 184 17.68 13.18 -8.35
CA PRO A 184 17.50 14.62 -8.36
C PRO A 184 16.21 15.04 -7.61
N PRO A 185 16.11 16.30 -7.15
CA PRO A 185 14.95 16.80 -6.41
C PRO A 185 13.68 16.79 -7.27
N LEU A 186 12.61 16.21 -6.73
CA LEU A 186 11.30 16.10 -7.38
C LEU A 186 10.65 17.49 -7.49
N GLN A 187 10.31 17.88 -8.72
CA GLN A 187 9.67 19.15 -9.04
C GLN A 187 8.16 19.11 -8.74
N ILE A 188 7.66 20.22 -8.20
CA ILE A 188 6.25 20.44 -7.85
C ILE A 188 5.49 20.92 -9.10
N HIS A 189 4.41 20.26 -9.48
CA HIS A 189 3.36 20.87 -10.29
C HIS A 189 2.25 21.38 -9.35
N GLN A 190 2.16 22.71 -9.20
CA GLN A 190 1.01 23.35 -8.55
C GLN A 190 -0.13 23.42 -9.56
N THR A 191 -1.22 22.70 -9.33
CA THR A 191 -2.46 22.93 -10.08
C THR A 191 -3.25 24.07 -9.42
N ARG A 192 -3.30 25.22 -10.10
CA ARG A 192 -4.28 26.29 -9.81
C ARG A 192 -5.60 25.97 -10.53
N PRO A 193 -6.77 26.32 -9.96
CA PRO A 193 -8.03 26.24 -10.69
C PRO A 193 -8.15 27.47 -11.61
N ARG A 194 -8.33 27.25 -12.92
CA ARG A 194 -8.84 28.29 -13.84
C ARG A 194 -10.09 27.76 -14.52
N GLY A 195 -11.15 28.56 -14.48
CA GLY A 195 -12.44 28.28 -15.10
C GLY A 195 -12.53 28.60 -16.59
N ARG A 196 -13.75 28.37 -17.09
CA ARG A 196 -14.32 28.47 -18.44
C ARG A 196 -14.07 27.29 -19.38
N SER A 197 -15.13 26.50 -19.50
CA SER A 197 -15.39 25.49 -20.52
C SER A 197 -15.49 26.12 -21.92
N PRO A 198 -14.99 25.47 -22.98
CA PRO A 198 -15.48 25.67 -24.34
C PRO A 198 -16.55 24.63 -24.69
N ASP A 199 -17.56 25.07 -25.44
CA ASP A 199 -18.62 24.26 -26.02
C ASP A 199 -18.08 23.07 -26.82
N VAL A 200 -18.62 21.87 -26.57
CA VAL A 200 -18.35 20.65 -27.34
C VAL A 200 -19.61 20.28 -28.11
N THR A 201 -19.55 20.41 -29.42
CA THR A 201 -20.56 19.96 -30.38
C THR A 201 -20.70 18.43 -30.33
N VAL A 202 -21.90 17.93 -30.04
CA VAL A 202 -22.19 16.49 -29.93
C VAL A 202 -22.44 15.86 -31.30
N SER A 203 -21.45 15.15 -31.85
CA SER A 203 -21.64 14.24 -32.97
C SER A 203 -22.11 12.86 -32.48
N HIS A 204 -23.29 12.43 -32.92
CA HIS A 204 -23.92 11.16 -32.53
C HIS A 204 -23.26 9.96 -33.23
N SER A 205 -22.45 9.18 -32.50
CA SER A 205 -22.01 7.84 -32.93
C SER A 205 -22.76 6.76 -32.14
N LYS A 206 -23.32 5.78 -32.86
CA LYS A 206 -24.12 4.65 -32.33
C LYS A 206 -23.41 3.87 -31.20
N PRO A 207 -24.14 3.34 -30.19
CA PRO A 207 -23.52 2.69 -29.04
C PRO A 207 -22.88 1.35 -29.42
N ARG A 208 -21.58 1.21 -29.11
CA ARG A 208 -20.86 -0.06 -29.20
C ARG A 208 -21.45 -1.05 -28.20
N ARG A 209 -21.86 -2.21 -28.71
CA ARG A 209 -22.39 -3.34 -27.94
C ARG A 209 -21.33 -3.83 -26.92
N TRP A 210 -21.61 -3.67 -25.64
CA TRP A 210 -20.70 -4.08 -24.55
C TRP A 210 -20.70 -5.60 -24.42
N SER A 211 -19.61 -6.26 -24.83
CA SER A 211 -19.35 -7.65 -24.47
C SER A 211 -19.10 -7.70 -22.96
N ARG A 212 -20.03 -8.28 -22.19
CA ARG A 212 -19.81 -8.57 -20.76
C ARG A 212 -18.92 -9.81 -20.65
N SER A 213 -17.60 -9.63 -20.74
CA SER A 213 -16.68 -10.58 -20.12
C SER A 213 -16.79 -10.40 -18.61
N THR A 214 -17.47 -11.31 -17.92
CA THR A 214 -17.50 -11.34 -16.45
C THR A 214 -16.11 -11.75 -15.96
N VAL A 215 -15.18 -10.79 -15.90
CA VAL A 215 -13.92 -10.95 -15.17
C VAL A 215 -14.32 -11.11 -13.71
N ARG A 216 -14.21 -12.33 -13.17
CA ARG A 216 -14.30 -12.56 -11.72
C ARG A 216 -13.27 -11.65 -11.06
N GLN A 217 -13.75 -10.60 -10.40
CA GLN A 217 -12.87 -9.64 -9.72
C GLN A 217 -12.18 -10.35 -8.57
N GLY A 218 -10.86 -10.14 -8.44
CA GLY A 218 -10.13 -10.59 -7.28
C GLY A 218 -10.69 -9.95 -6.01
N ILE A 219 -10.57 -10.68 -4.90
CA ILE A 219 -11.07 -10.29 -3.57
C ILE A 219 -10.50 -8.91 -3.17
N GLU A 220 -9.26 -8.62 -3.57
CA GLU A 220 -8.63 -7.31 -3.36
C GLU A 220 -9.41 -6.17 -4.00
N GLN A 221 -9.92 -6.38 -5.20
CA GLN A 221 -10.63 -5.36 -5.94
C GLN A 221 -12.02 -5.13 -5.32
N GLN A 222 -12.61 -6.17 -4.73
CA GLN A 222 -13.87 -6.09 -4.00
C GLN A 222 -13.71 -5.29 -2.70
N VAL A 223 -12.67 -5.54 -1.90
CA VAL A 223 -12.37 -4.76 -0.68
C VAL A 223 -12.14 -3.29 -1.02
N MET A 224 -11.34 -3.01 -2.06
CA MET A 224 -11.06 -1.63 -2.43
C MET A 224 -12.29 -0.91 -3.00
N ARG A 225 -13.19 -1.63 -3.67
CA ARG A 225 -14.45 -1.08 -4.23
C ARG A 225 -15.57 -0.93 -3.21
N SER A 226 -15.51 -1.59 -2.06
CA SER A 226 -16.48 -1.35 -0.98
C SER A 226 -16.21 -0.04 -0.22
N ASN A 227 -14.97 0.47 -0.28
CA ASN A 227 -14.60 1.72 0.40
C ASN A 227 -15.48 2.91 0.00
N PRO A 228 -15.69 3.24 -1.30
CA PRO A 228 -16.61 4.32 -1.68
C PRO A 228 -18.00 4.20 -1.06
N ILE A 229 -18.55 2.99 -0.94
CA ILE A 229 -19.86 2.76 -0.33
C ILE A 229 -19.79 3.11 1.17
N LEU A 230 -18.80 2.58 1.88
CA LEU A 230 -18.61 2.87 3.31
C LEU A 230 -18.33 4.36 3.57
N GLU A 231 -17.65 5.03 2.66
CA GLU A 231 -17.39 6.47 2.74
C GLU A 231 -18.66 7.29 2.49
N SER A 232 -19.47 6.90 1.50
CA SER A 232 -20.76 7.56 1.22
C SER A 232 -21.70 7.51 2.43
N PHE A 233 -21.84 6.33 3.04
CA PHE A 233 -22.75 6.11 4.17
C PHE A 233 -22.18 6.44 5.55
N GLY A 234 -20.85 6.52 5.70
CA GLY A 234 -20.18 6.62 7.00
C GLY A 234 -19.23 7.81 7.15
N ASN A 235 -18.94 8.54 6.09
CA ASN A 235 -18.16 9.77 6.17
C ASN A 235 -19.05 11.01 6.07
N ALA A 236 -18.59 12.09 6.69
CA ALA A 236 -19.23 13.39 6.64
C ALA A 236 -18.17 14.50 6.66
N ARG A 237 -18.58 15.70 6.24
CA ARG A 237 -17.77 16.90 6.38
C ARG A 237 -17.81 17.41 7.82
N THR A 238 -16.62 17.64 8.37
CA THR A 238 -16.38 18.28 9.67
C THR A 238 -15.51 19.52 9.47
N ILE A 239 -15.33 20.31 10.53
CA ILE A 239 -14.45 21.51 10.49
C ILE A 239 -13.00 21.15 10.09
N ARG A 240 -12.49 19.98 10.52
CA ARG A 240 -11.08 19.59 10.32
C ARG A 240 -10.85 18.73 9.06
N ASN A 241 -11.89 18.09 8.55
CA ASN A 241 -11.77 17.12 7.46
C ASN A 241 -13.10 16.99 6.71
N ASP A 242 -13.07 17.26 5.41
CA ASP A 242 -14.24 17.20 4.52
C ASP A 242 -14.73 15.78 4.25
N ASN A 243 -13.87 14.78 4.44
CA ASN A 243 -14.19 13.36 4.30
C ASN A 243 -13.86 12.61 5.61
N SER A 244 -14.36 13.11 6.74
CA SER A 244 -14.11 12.51 8.06
C SER A 244 -14.91 11.22 8.21
N SER A 245 -14.22 10.11 8.43
CA SER A 245 -14.87 8.87 8.88
C SER A 245 -15.49 9.07 10.25
N ARG A 246 -16.78 8.75 10.39
CA ARG A 246 -17.56 8.86 11.63
C ARG A 246 -17.93 7.50 12.22
N PHE A 247 -17.12 6.50 11.92
CA PHE A 247 -17.18 5.13 12.41
C PHE A 247 -15.76 4.55 12.50
N GLY A 248 -15.55 3.63 13.42
CA GLY A 248 -14.37 2.77 13.47
C GLY A 248 -14.48 1.64 12.46
N LYS A 249 -13.35 1.20 11.91
CA LYS A 249 -13.30 0.15 10.89
C LYS A 249 -12.20 -0.85 11.20
N PHE A 250 -12.57 -2.13 11.23
CA PHE A 250 -11.65 -3.26 11.27
C PHE A 250 -11.75 -4.02 9.95
N VAL A 251 -10.60 -4.29 9.34
CA VAL A 251 -10.53 -5.06 8.08
C VAL A 251 -9.70 -6.29 8.35
N GLU A 252 -10.38 -7.43 8.34
CA GLU A 252 -9.74 -8.74 8.41
C GLU A 252 -9.42 -9.20 6.99
N VAL A 253 -8.22 -9.72 6.80
CA VAL A 253 -7.70 -10.17 5.51
C VAL A 253 -7.16 -11.59 5.72
N THR A 254 -7.79 -12.57 5.08
CA THR A 254 -7.50 -13.99 5.30
C THR A 254 -6.61 -14.53 4.19
N PHE A 255 -5.50 -15.16 4.56
CA PHE A 255 -4.57 -15.80 3.64
C PHE A 255 -4.65 -17.33 3.78
N HIS A 256 -4.50 -18.03 2.67
CA HIS A 256 -4.37 -19.49 2.67
C HIS A 256 -2.99 -19.86 3.20
N ALA A 257 -2.95 -20.47 4.38
CA ALA A 257 -1.73 -20.75 5.14
C ALA A 257 -0.60 -21.39 4.29
N PRO A 258 -0.82 -22.49 3.53
CA PRO A 258 0.26 -23.09 2.74
C PRO A 258 0.79 -22.22 1.59
N SER A 259 -0.01 -21.32 1.03
CA SER A 259 0.36 -20.59 -0.19
C SER A 259 0.63 -19.11 0.02
N GLY A 260 0.21 -18.56 1.16
CA GLY A 260 0.23 -17.13 1.45
C GLY A 260 -0.62 -16.30 0.50
N VAL A 261 -1.58 -16.92 -0.21
CA VAL A 261 -2.47 -16.25 -1.16
C VAL A 261 -3.71 -15.75 -0.43
N LEU A 262 -4.12 -14.52 -0.74
CA LEU A 262 -5.36 -13.92 -0.24
C LEU A 262 -6.58 -14.76 -0.67
N VAL A 263 -7.39 -15.21 0.30
CA VAL A 263 -8.60 -16.02 0.06
C VAL A 263 -9.87 -15.40 0.59
N GLY A 264 -9.78 -14.38 1.45
CA GLY A 264 -10.96 -13.76 2.04
C GLY A 264 -10.67 -12.41 2.63
N SER A 265 -11.75 -11.66 2.86
CA SER A 265 -11.71 -10.39 3.55
C SER A 265 -13.04 -10.14 4.24
N ARG A 266 -13.01 -9.59 5.44
CA ARG A 266 -14.20 -9.16 6.19
C ARG A 266 -13.98 -7.73 6.68
N VAL A 267 -15.05 -6.94 6.64
CA VAL A 267 -15.03 -5.58 7.18
C VAL A 267 -16.03 -5.51 8.31
N GLU A 268 -15.57 -5.12 9.48
CA GLU A 268 -16.41 -4.80 10.63
C GLU A 268 -16.37 -3.30 10.90
N THR A 269 -17.51 -2.74 11.22
CA THR A 269 -17.68 -1.31 11.50
C THR A 269 -18.20 -1.12 12.91
N TYR A 270 -17.65 -0.13 13.62
CA TYR A 270 -17.99 0.14 15.01
C TYR A 270 -18.35 1.60 15.21
N LEU A 271 -19.18 1.88 16.22
CA LEU A 271 -19.40 3.22 16.75
C LEU A 271 -19.74 4.28 15.68
N LEU A 272 -20.69 3.97 14.79
CA LEU A 272 -21.24 4.96 13.87
C LEU A 272 -21.85 6.12 14.68
N GLU A 273 -21.51 7.35 14.35
CA GLU A 273 -22.05 8.56 14.97
C GLU A 273 -23.53 8.78 14.57
N LYS A 274 -24.44 8.00 15.17
CA LYS A 274 -25.88 8.04 14.83
C LYS A 274 -26.52 9.41 15.06
N VAL A 275 -26.04 10.17 16.05
CA VAL A 275 -26.55 11.52 16.37
C VAL A 275 -26.46 12.49 15.18
N ARG A 276 -25.49 12.29 14.26
CA ARG A 276 -25.31 13.12 13.07
C ARG A 276 -26.51 13.07 12.11
N LEU A 277 -27.33 12.03 12.18
CA LEU A 277 -28.52 11.91 11.33
C LEU A 277 -29.54 13.03 11.59
N ILE A 278 -29.66 13.46 12.84
CA ILE A 278 -30.67 14.44 13.26
C ILE A 278 -30.10 15.84 13.45
N THR A 279 -28.84 15.96 13.88
CA THR A 279 -28.23 17.25 14.20
C THR A 279 -26.80 17.31 13.67
N GLN A 280 -26.38 18.49 13.20
CA GLN A 280 -25.02 18.75 12.74
C GLN A 280 -24.51 20.04 13.39
N GLY A 281 -23.21 20.06 13.72
CA GLY A 281 -22.57 21.27 14.21
C GLY A 281 -22.54 22.37 13.13
N PRO A 282 -22.43 23.65 13.52
CA PRO A 282 -22.27 24.75 12.57
C PRO A 282 -21.09 24.50 11.60
N GLY A 283 -21.34 24.63 10.30
CA GLY A 283 -20.34 24.40 9.25
C GLY A 283 -20.04 22.94 8.92
N GLU A 284 -20.68 21.99 9.60
CA GLU A 284 -20.59 20.56 9.28
C GLU A 284 -21.71 20.11 8.33
N ARG A 285 -21.58 18.89 7.79
CA ARG A 285 -22.64 18.25 6.98
C ARG A 285 -23.07 16.92 7.58
N ASN A 286 -24.21 16.43 7.10
CA ASN A 286 -24.65 15.06 7.33
C ASN A 286 -23.80 14.07 6.49
N TYR A 287 -24.12 12.78 6.52
CA TYR A 287 -23.45 11.76 5.71
C TYR A 287 -23.56 12.07 4.21
N HIS A 288 -22.49 11.79 3.47
CA HIS A 288 -22.40 12.15 2.04
C HIS A 288 -23.54 11.58 1.20
N ILE A 289 -24.00 10.37 1.52
CA ILE A 289 -25.08 9.67 0.81
C ILE A 289 -26.33 10.53 0.63
N PHE A 290 -26.70 11.37 1.60
CA PHE A 290 -27.88 12.23 1.49
C PHE A 290 -27.72 13.28 0.38
N TYR A 291 -26.52 13.85 0.25
CA TYR A 291 -26.22 14.85 -0.78
C TYR A 291 -25.99 14.20 -2.13
N GLU A 292 -25.30 13.05 -2.16
CA GLU A 292 -25.06 12.27 -3.37
C GLU A 292 -26.37 11.77 -4.00
N LEU A 293 -27.31 11.29 -3.18
CA LEU A 293 -28.63 10.85 -3.64
C LEU A 293 -29.42 12.02 -4.24
N LEU A 294 -29.49 13.16 -3.55
CA LEU A 294 -30.23 14.33 -4.04
C LEU A 294 -29.64 14.94 -5.31
N ALA A 295 -28.31 14.89 -5.47
CA ALA A 295 -27.64 15.41 -6.67
C ALA A 295 -27.66 14.43 -7.85
N GLY A 296 -27.86 13.13 -7.60
CA GLY A 296 -27.83 12.07 -8.61
C GLY A 296 -29.20 11.65 -9.16
N LEU A 297 -30.29 12.08 -8.52
CA LEU A 297 -31.67 11.95 -9.00
C LEU A 297 -31.98 13.01 -10.07
#